data_AF-A0A926YBY3-F1
#
_entry.id   AF-A0A926YBY3-F1
#
_cell.length_a   1.000
_cell.length_b   1.000
_cell.length_c   1.000
_cell.angle_alpha   90.00
_cell.angle_beta   90.00
_cell.angle_gamma   90.00
#
_symmetry.space_group_name_H-M   'P 1'
#
loop_
_entity.id
_entity.type
_entity.pdbx_description
1 polymer ?
#
loop_
_entity_poly.entity_id
_entity_poly.type
_entity_poly.pdbx_seq_one_letter_code
_entity_poly.pdbx_strand_id
1 'polypeptide(L)'
;MQDVLKHLGSDLEKGLTSDEVAKRQERFGSNELKSKPGKPAILRFFLQFHQPLLYVLLVAGAIKALLGEWVNAWVIWGVTLINAIIGFVQESKAESALAALASSIQTDATVIRDGQKVQVSSTELVPGDLVLLASGDKVPADLRLVQSRTLQVNESALTGESVAVEKLAQQTDEAPVLAPDTPLAERTNMTYAGSFVTFG
;
A
#
# COMPACT_ATOMS: atom_id res chain seq x y z
N MET A 1 8.67 20.96 17.47
CA MET A 1 9.58 20.76 16.31
C MET A 1 10.94 20.18 16.72
N GLN A 2 11.65 20.80 17.66
CA GLN A 2 12.99 20.37 18.08
C GLN A 2 13.02 18.94 18.65
N ASP A 3 11.97 18.50 19.34
CA ASP A 3 11.93 17.16 19.94
C ASP A 3 11.88 16.05 18.88
N VAL A 4 11.12 16.22 17.80
CA VAL A 4 11.03 15.22 16.72
C VAL A 4 12.35 15.12 15.95
N LEU A 5 13.00 16.26 15.65
CA LEU A 5 14.30 16.29 14.99
C LEU A 5 15.40 15.68 15.87
N LYS A 6 15.38 15.96 17.18
CA LYS A 6 16.28 15.30 18.15
C LYS A 6 16.01 13.80 18.26
N HIS A 7 14.74 13.38 18.26
CA HIS A 7 14.38 11.97 18.39
C HIS A 7 14.74 11.16 17.15
N LEU A 8 14.61 11.76 15.96
CA LEU A 8 14.96 11.15 14.68
C LEU A 8 16.42 11.37 14.26
N GLY A 9 17.16 12.25 14.95
CA GLY A 9 18.55 12.57 14.64
C GLY A 9 18.73 13.10 13.21
N SER A 10 17.81 13.92 12.72
CA SER A 10 17.79 14.40 11.33
C SER A 10 18.19 15.87 11.24
N ASP A 11 18.95 16.24 10.21
CA ASP A 11 19.37 17.60 9.91
C ASP A 11 18.39 18.27 8.92
N LEU A 12 17.93 19.49 9.24
CA LEU A 12 16.96 20.23 8.41
C LEU A 12 17.57 20.84 7.14
N GLU A 13 18.89 21.04 7.09
CA GLU A 13 19.58 21.60 5.92
C GLU A 13 20.20 20.49 5.08
N LYS A 14 20.81 19.50 5.73
CA LYS A 14 21.58 18.44 5.06
C LYS A 14 20.83 17.13 4.89
N GLY A 15 19.70 16.95 5.56
CA GLY A 15 18.99 15.67 5.58
C GLY A 15 19.82 14.56 6.24
N LEU A 16 19.57 13.31 5.85
CA LEU A 16 20.31 12.16 6.34
C LEU A 16 21.56 11.88 5.50
N THR A 17 22.58 11.29 6.11
CA THR A 17 23.74 10.77 5.38
C THR A 17 23.43 9.43 4.72
N SER A 18 24.08 9.11 3.60
CA SER A 18 23.92 7.80 2.93
C SER A 18 24.20 6.61 3.88
N ASP A 19 25.18 6.74 4.78
CA ASP A 19 25.51 5.71 5.78
C ASP A 19 24.38 5.50 6.81
N GLU A 20 23.72 6.57 7.24
CA GLU A 20 22.58 6.49 8.15
C GLU A 20 21.35 5.90 7.48
N VAL A 21 21.12 6.25 6.20
CA VAL A 21 20.05 5.67 5.40
C VAL A 21 20.21 4.16 5.32
N ALA A 22 21.41 3.66 4.97
CA ALA A 22 21.70 2.23 4.89
C ALA A 22 21.42 1.52 6.23
N LYS A 23 21.92 2.08 7.35
CA LYS A 23 21.67 1.53 8.70
C LYS A 23 20.18 1.52 9.07
N ARG A 24 19.43 2.54 8.67
CA ARG A 24 17.98 2.63 8.93
C ARG A 24 17.19 1.67 8.05
N GLN A 25 17.59 1.48 6.79
CA GLN A 25 16.98 0.49 5.90
C GLN A 25 17.14 -0.93 6.45
N GLU A 26 18.31 -1.28 7.00
CA GLU A 26 18.52 -2.57 7.66
C GLU A 26 17.62 -2.74 8.91
N ARG A 27 17.42 -1.65 9.67
CA ARG A 27 16.65 -1.70 10.93
C ARG A 27 15.13 -1.69 10.72
N PHE A 28 14.64 -0.85 9.82
CA PHE A 28 13.20 -0.60 9.62
C PHE A 28 12.63 -1.34 8.40
N GLY A 29 13.48 -1.77 7.47
CA GLY A 29 13.07 -2.34 6.19
C GLY A 29 12.58 -1.27 5.20
N SER A 30 12.13 -1.74 4.03
CA SER A 30 11.56 -0.89 2.99
C SER A 30 10.22 -0.27 3.42
N ASN A 31 9.95 0.95 2.96
CA ASN A 31 8.67 1.64 3.14
C ASN A 31 7.61 1.06 2.18
N GLU A 32 7.22 -0.18 2.45
CA GLU A 32 6.20 -0.90 1.71
C GLU A 32 5.24 -1.60 2.66
N LEU A 33 3.95 -1.57 2.32
CA LEU A 33 2.98 -2.43 2.97
C LEU A 33 3.27 -3.87 2.55
N LYS A 34 3.66 -4.72 3.50
CA LYS A 34 3.86 -6.15 3.24
C LYS A 34 2.59 -6.74 2.65
N SER A 35 2.63 -7.04 1.35
CA SER A 35 1.57 -7.79 0.70
C SER A 35 1.48 -9.16 1.35
N LYS A 36 0.27 -9.58 1.73
CA LYS A 36 0.08 -10.94 2.25
C LYS A 36 0.52 -11.90 1.14
N PRO A 37 1.45 -12.83 1.41
CA PRO A 37 1.84 -13.80 0.40
C PRO A 37 0.57 -14.50 -0.10
N GLY A 38 0.38 -14.46 -1.42
CA GLY A 38 -0.74 -15.15 -2.06
C GLY A 38 -0.73 -16.62 -1.65
N LYS A 39 -1.91 -17.23 -1.56
CA LYS A 39 -2.01 -18.66 -1.28
C LYS A 39 -1.23 -19.43 -2.38
N PRO A 40 -0.42 -20.44 -2.03
CA PRO A 40 0.35 -21.18 -3.03
C PRO A 40 -0.60 -21.77 -4.08
N ALA A 41 -0.16 -21.80 -5.35
CA ALA A 41 -1.00 -22.19 -6.50
C ALA A 41 -1.70 -23.55 -6.32
N ILE A 42 -1.02 -24.50 -5.69
CA ILE A 42 -1.57 -25.82 -5.36
C ILE A 42 -2.71 -25.70 -4.34
N LEU A 43 -2.55 -24.89 -3.29
CA LEU A 43 -3.60 -24.67 -2.29
C LEU A 43 -4.79 -23.92 -2.90
N ARG A 44 -4.56 -22.98 -3.82
CA ARG A 44 -5.62 -22.31 -4.60
C ARG A 44 -6.39 -23.27 -5.48
N PHE A 45 -5.69 -24.18 -6.16
CA PHE A 45 -6.31 -25.24 -6.95
C PHE A 45 -7.21 -26.11 -6.05
N PHE A 46 -6.74 -26.57 -4.89
CA PHE A 46 -7.56 -27.34 -3.93
C PHE A 46 -8.69 -26.52 -3.26
N LEU A 47 -8.53 -25.21 -3.10
CA LEU A 47 -9.60 -24.30 -2.66
C LEU A 47 -10.68 -24.13 -3.73
N GLN A 48 -10.37 -24.27 -5.02
CA GLN A 48 -11.39 -24.34 -6.07
C GLN A 48 -12.27 -25.60 -5.91
N PHE A 49 -11.72 -26.71 -5.39
CA PHE A 49 -12.51 -27.90 -5.02
C PHE A 49 -13.40 -27.68 -3.80
N HIS A 50 -13.19 -26.61 -3.01
CA HIS A 50 -14.08 -26.21 -1.92
C HIS A 50 -15.29 -25.41 -2.39
N GLN A 51 -15.49 -25.23 -3.69
CA GLN A 51 -16.77 -24.77 -4.21
C GLN A 51 -17.81 -25.89 -3.97
N PRO A 52 -18.85 -25.67 -3.14
CA PRO A 52 -19.83 -26.71 -2.81
C PRO A 52 -20.43 -27.36 -4.06
N LEU A 53 -20.56 -26.59 -5.14
CA LEU A 53 -21.05 -27.03 -6.43
C LEU A 53 -20.17 -28.09 -7.09
N LEU A 54 -18.83 -28.03 -6.94
CA LEU A 54 -17.91 -29.01 -7.52
C LEU A 54 -18.05 -30.37 -6.83
N TYR A 55 -18.22 -30.41 -5.50
CA TYR A 55 -18.51 -31.65 -4.77
C TYR A 55 -19.83 -32.28 -5.22
N VAL A 56 -20.87 -31.47 -5.41
CA VAL A 56 -22.16 -31.96 -5.92
C VAL A 56 -22.01 -32.61 -7.29
N LEU A 57 -21.21 -32.02 -8.19
CA LEU A 57 -20.97 -32.57 -9.52
C LEU A 57 -20.10 -33.84 -9.51
N LEU A 58 -19.07 -33.89 -8.65
CA LEU A 58 -18.27 -35.11 -8.46
C LEU A 58 -19.13 -36.26 -7.92
N VAL A 59 -19.97 -35.99 -6.92
CA VAL A 59 -20.90 -36.98 -6.34
C VAL A 59 -21.95 -37.40 -7.37
N ALA A 60 -22.52 -36.48 -8.13
CA ALA A 60 -23.48 -36.79 -9.19
C ALA A 60 -22.86 -37.69 -10.28
N GLY A 61 -21.62 -37.41 -10.69
CA GLY A 61 -20.86 -38.26 -11.61
C GLY A 61 -20.58 -39.66 -11.03
N ALA A 62 -20.23 -39.74 -9.75
CA ALA A 62 -20.01 -41.02 -9.07
C ALA A 62 -21.29 -41.87 -8.99
N ILE A 63 -22.44 -41.26 -8.66
CA ILE A 63 -23.74 -41.93 -8.66
C ILE A 63 -24.06 -42.48 -10.05
N LYS A 64 -23.81 -41.70 -11.12
CA LYS A 64 -24.01 -42.14 -12.51
C LYS A 64 -23.08 -43.29 -12.92
N ALA A 65 -21.83 -43.28 -12.47
CA ALA A 65 -20.90 -44.39 -12.71
C ALA A 65 -21.35 -45.68 -12.01
N LEU A 66 -21.84 -45.59 -10.77
CA LEU A 66 -22.37 -46.74 -10.01
C LEU A 66 -23.63 -47.33 -10.66
N LEU A 67 -24.43 -46.52 -11.35
CA LEU A 67 -25.58 -46.96 -12.14
C LEU A 67 -25.19 -47.61 -13.49
N GLY A 68 -23.90 -47.71 -13.79
CA GLY A 68 -23.39 -48.25 -15.05
C GLY A 68 -23.43 -47.27 -16.23
N GLU A 69 -23.85 -46.02 -16.00
CA GLU A 69 -23.91 -44.97 -17.02
C GLU A 69 -22.56 -44.25 -17.17
N TRP A 70 -21.52 -45.00 -17.55
CA TRP A 70 -20.14 -44.49 -17.67
C TRP A 70 -19.99 -43.29 -18.61
N VAL A 71 -20.77 -43.26 -19.70
CA VAL A 71 -20.76 -42.15 -20.66
C VAL A 71 -21.21 -40.84 -19.98
N ASN A 72 -22.32 -40.89 -19.23
CA ASN A 72 -22.86 -39.71 -18.55
C ASN A 72 -21.94 -39.25 -17.40
N ALA A 73 -21.32 -40.17 -16.67
CA ALA A 73 -20.33 -39.84 -15.65
C ALA A 73 -19.11 -39.10 -16.24
N TRP A 74 -18.59 -39.58 -17.37
CA TRP A 74 -17.46 -38.94 -18.05
C TRP A 74 -17.77 -37.54 -18.57
N VAL A 75 -18.98 -37.31 -19.09
CA VAL A 75 -19.41 -35.97 -19.53
C VAL A 75 -19.43 -35.00 -18.35
N ILE A 76 -19.99 -35.40 -17.20
CA ILE A 76 -20.06 -34.57 -16.00
C ILE A 76 -18.65 -34.22 -15.50
N TRP A 77 -17.77 -35.21 -15.39
CA TRP A 77 -16.39 -34.96 -14.93
C TRP A 77 -15.59 -34.13 -15.92
N GLY A 78 -15.74 -34.36 -17.23
CA GLY A 78 -15.08 -33.57 -18.27
C GLY A 78 -15.46 -32.10 -18.23
N VAL A 79 -16.76 -31.79 -18.18
CA VAL A 79 -17.25 -30.40 -18.06
C VAL A 79 -16.79 -29.76 -16.76
N THR A 80 -16.83 -30.49 -15.65
CA THR A 80 -16.39 -29.99 -14.34
C THR A 80 -14.90 -29.66 -14.34
N LEU A 81 -14.07 -30.53 -14.95
CA LEU A 81 -12.62 -30.31 -15.07
C LEU A 81 -12.31 -29.07 -15.92
N ILE A 82 -12.99 -28.91 -17.05
CA ILE A 82 -12.85 -27.73 -17.92
C ILE A 82 -13.22 -26.46 -17.14
N ASN A 83 -14.36 -26.47 -16.44
CA ASN A 83 -14.79 -25.33 -15.63
C ASN A 83 -13.80 -24.99 -14.50
N ALA A 84 -13.21 -26.00 -13.86
CA ALA A 84 -12.19 -25.79 -12.83
C ALA A 84 -10.93 -25.13 -13.41
N ILE A 85 -10.46 -25.57 -14.58
CA ILE A 85 -9.31 -24.97 -15.28
C ILE A 85 -9.61 -23.52 -15.67
N ILE A 86 -10.77 -23.27 -16.27
CA ILE A 86 -11.21 -21.92 -16.65
C ILE A 86 -11.29 -21.02 -15.40
N GLY A 87 -11.91 -21.51 -14.32
CA GLY A 87 -12.03 -20.78 -13.06
C GLY A 87 -10.67 -20.44 -12.44
N PHE A 88 -9.73 -21.39 -12.42
CA PHE A 88 -8.37 -21.15 -11.94
C PHE A 88 -7.63 -20.08 -12.75
N VAL A 89 -7.73 -20.13 -14.09
CA VAL A 89 -7.11 -19.13 -14.96
C VAL A 89 -7.74 -17.75 -14.78
N GLN A 90 -9.07 -17.66 -14.64
CA GLN A 90 -9.77 -16.40 -14.41
C GLN A 90 -9.38 -15.77 -13.07
N GLU A 91 -9.34 -16.57 -12.00
CA GLU A 91 -8.92 -16.13 -10.66
C GLU A 91 -7.47 -15.61 -10.68
N SER A 92 -6.55 -16.37 -11.29
CA SER A 92 -5.14 -15.98 -11.39
C SER A 92 -4.97 -14.67 -12.17
N LYS A 93 -5.76 -14.44 -13.22
CA LYS A 93 -5.75 -13.19 -13.98
C LYS A 93 -6.27 -12.02 -13.15
N ALA A 94 -7.35 -12.22 -12.39
CA ALA A 94 -7.93 -11.20 -11.53
C ALA A 94 -6.93 -10.76 -10.44
N GLU A 95 -6.30 -11.71 -9.77
CA GLU A 95 -5.26 -11.41 -8.77
C GLU A 95 -4.04 -10.74 -9.38
N SER A 96 -3.59 -11.16 -10.57
CA SER A 96 -2.45 -10.53 -11.25
C SER A 96 -2.76 -9.08 -11.64
N ALA A 97 -4.00 -8.80 -12.08
CA ALA A 97 -4.43 -7.45 -12.39
C ALA A 97 -4.46 -6.56 -11.13
N LEU A 98 -4.95 -7.10 -10.00
CA LEU A 98 -4.92 -6.40 -8.71
C LEU A 98 -3.48 -6.15 -8.23
N ALA A 99 -2.58 -7.11 -8.37
CA ALA A 99 -1.17 -6.95 -8.03
C ALA A 99 -0.49 -5.89 -8.90
N ALA A 100 -0.75 -5.88 -10.21
CA ALA A 100 -0.22 -4.87 -11.14
C ALA A 100 -0.74 -3.46 -10.83
N LEU A 101 -2.03 -3.34 -10.48
CA LEU A 101 -2.61 -2.08 -9.99
C LEU A 101 -1.92 -1.60 -8.71
N ALA A 102 -1.65 -2.51 -7.76
CA ALA A 102 -0.95 -2.18 -6.53
C ALA A 102 0.51 -1.77 -6.76
N SER A 103 1.25 -2.44 -7.66
CA SER A 103 2.64 -2.08 -7.98
C SER A 103 2.74 -0.77 -8.78
N SER A 104 1.70 -0.40 -9.53
CA SER A 104 1.64 0.89 -10.22
C SER A 104 1.54 2.10 -9.27
N ILE A 105 1.50 1.87 -7.94
CA ILE A 105 1.50 2.88 -6.89
C ILE A 105 2.92 3.08 -6.31
N GLN A 106 3.98 2.56 -6.95
CA GLN A 106 5.33 3.04 -6.61
C GLN A 106 5.46 4.49 -7.05
N THR A 107 5.58 5.37 -6.06
CA THR A 107 5.67 6.83 -6.25
C THR A 107 7.12 7.20 -6.01
N ASP A 108 7.69 8.09 -6.82
CA ASP A 108 9.00 8.64 -6.49
C ASP A 108 8.85 9.74 -5.44
N ALA A 109 9.85 9.87 -4.57
CA ALA A 109 9.94 10.93 -3.59
C ALA A 109 11.22 11.72 -3.81
N THR A 110 11.13 13.05 -3.73
CA THR A 110 12.31 13.91 -3.68
C THR A 110 12.72 14.07 -2.24
N VAL A 111 13.95 13.70 -1.89
CA VAL A 111 14.51 13.82 -0.54
C VAL A 111 15.78 14.65 -0.55
N ILE A 112 16.13 15.22 0.61
CA ILE A 112 17.48 15.75 0.84
C ILE A 112 18.29 14.68 1.58
N ARG A 113 19.39 14.26 0.97
CA ARG A 113 20.40 13.36 1.55
C ARG A 113 21.78 13.91 1.23
N ASP A 114 22.70 13.85 2.19
CA ASP A 114 24.05 14.41 2.07
C ASP A 114 24.08 15.88 1.58
N GLY A 115 23.05 16.67 1.94
CA GLY A 115 22.88 18.07 1.52
C GLY A 115 22.45 18.27 0.06
N GLN A 116 22.11 17.21 -0.66
CA GLN A 116 21.69 17.26 -2.06
C GLN A 116 20.26 16.75 -2.22
N LYS A 117 19.55 17.31 -3.20
CA LYS A 117 18.23 16.81 -3.59
C LYS A 117 18.41 15.56 -4.45
N VAL A 118 17.81 14.46 -4.04
CA VAL A 118 17.88 13.16 -4.71
C VAL A 118 16.46 12.63 -4.88
N GLN A 119 16.16 12.10 -6.07
CA GLN A 119 14.91 11.40 -6.32
C GLN A 119 15.12 9.91 -6.03
N VAL A 120 14.28 9.35 -5.16
CA VAL A 120 14.35 7.96 -4.71
C VAL A 120 12.98 7.33 -4.79
N SER A 121 12.92 6.00 -4.94
CA SER A 121 11.63 5.30 -4.83
C SER A 121 11.04 5.51 -3.44
N SER A 122 9.71 5.68 -3.33
CA SER A 122 9.04 5.79 -2.02
C SER A 122 9.36 4.62 -1.09
N THR A 123 9.70 3.46 -1.66
CA THR A 123 10.05 2.21 -0.98
C THR A 123 11.39 2.28 -0.24
N GLU A 124 12.28 3.19 -0.65
CA GLU A 124 13.60 3.40 -0.07
C GLU A 124 13.61 4.47 1.03
N LEU A 125 12.47 5.10 1.29
CA LEU A 125 12.32 6.08 2.36
C LEU A 125 12.52 5.44 3.73
N VAL A 126 13.20 6.14 4.61
CA VAL A 126 13.41 5.73 6.00
C VAL A 126 12.90 6.78 6.98
N PRO A 127 12.52 6.39 8.21
CA PRO A 127 12.15 7.35 9.24
C PRO A 127 13.27 8.38 9.43
N GLY A 128 12.92 9.66 9.32
CA GLY A 128 13.85 10.79 9.44
C GLY A 128 14.39 11.35 8.13
N ASP A 129 14.03 10.78 6.96
CA ASP A 129 14.29 11.43 5.68
C ASP A 129 13.60 12.81 5.62
N LEU A 130 14.29 13.78 5.01
CA LEU A 130 13.75 15.09 4.73
C LEU A 130 13.13 15.08 3.33
N VAL A 131 11.80 14.92 3.27
CA VAL A 131 11.04 14.80 2.02
C VAL A 131 10.55 16.17 1.56
N LEU A 132 10.70 16.44 0.26
CA LEU A 132 10.15 17.60 -0.41
C LEU A 132 8.84 17.18 -1.09
N LEU A 133 7.80 17.96 -0.85
CA LEU A 133 6.49 17.82 -1.49
C LEU A 133 6.24 19.05 -2.36
N ALA A 134 5.70 18.83 -3.55
CA ALA A 134 5.21 19.87 -4.46
C ALA A 134 3.77 19.56 -4.90
N SER A 135 3.06 20.59 -5.38
CA SER A 135 1.77 20.41 -6.05
C SER A 135 1.83 19.35 -7.15
N GLY A 136 0.91 18.40 -7.10
CA GLY A 136 0.86 17.25 -8.00
C GLY A 136 1.47 15.97 -7.41
N ASP A 137 2.21 16.07 -6.30
CA ASP A 137 2.82 14.90 -5.67
C ASP A 137 1.81 14.09 -4.87
N LYS A 138 1.98 12.77 -4.93
CA LYS A 138 1.37 11.85 -3.99
C LYS A 138 2.28 11.72 -2.77
N VAL A 139 1.72 11.86 -1.58
CA VAL A 139 2.47 11.81 -0.34
C VAL A 139 3.02 10.38 -0.12
N PRO A 140 4.35 10.18 -0.06
CA PRO A 140 4.97 8.84 -0.17
C PRO A 140 5.04 8.06 1.15
N ALA A 141 4.90 8.75 2.29
CA ALA A 141 4.91 8.19 3.64
C ALA A 141 4.10 9.11 4.58
N ASP A 142 3.88 8.70 5.83
CA ASP A 142 3.37 9.62 6.84
C ASP A 142 4.47 10.60 7.24
N LEU A 143 4.25 11.90 7.01
CA LEU A 143 5.27 12.93 7.19
C LEU A 143 4.82 13.95 8.23
N ARG A 144 5.80 14.38 9.03
CA ARG A 144 5.70 15.54 9.91
C ARG A 144 6.12 16.79 9.14
N LEU A 145 5.25 17.78 9.07
CA LEU A 145 5.59 19.03 8.41
C LEU A 145 6.55 19.87 9.25
N VAL A 146 7.72 20.14 8.67
CA VAL A 146 8.77 21.00 9.23
C VAL A 146 8.75 22.40 8.60
N GLN A 147 8.43 22.49 7.31
CA GLN A 147 8.26 23.74 6.59
C GLN A 147 7.17 23.58 5.53
N SER A 148 6.29 24.58 5.38
CA SER A 148 5.26 24.62 4.33
C SER A 148 5.05 26.05 3.84
N ARG A 149 4.52 26.19 2.62
CA ARG A 149 4.11 27.46 2.02
C ARG A 149 2.71 27.30 1.42
N THR A 150 1.68 27.64 2.19
CA THR A 150 0.28 27.53 1.75
C THR A 150 -0.07 26.12 1.25
N LEU A 151 0.47 25.10 1.92
CA LEU A 151 0.33 23.70 1.50
C LEU A 151 -1.12 23.24 1.68
N GLN A 152 -1.69 22.67 0.62
CA GLN A 152 -3.01 22.05 0.66
C GLN A 152 -2.92 20.59 0.20
N VAL A 153 -3.58 19.72 0.96
CA VAL A 153 -3.56 18.27 0.71
C VAL A 153 -4.98 17.75 0.68
N ASN A 154 -5.28 16.94 -0.33
CA ASN A 154 -6.51 16.17 -0.41
C ASN A 154 -6.34 14.84 0.32
N GLU A 155 -7.06 14.68 1.42
CA GLU A 155 -7.03 13.49 2.29
C GLU A 155 -8.25 12.59 2.12
N SER A 156 -8.98 12.72 1.01
CA SER A 156 -10.20 11.94 0.72
C SER A 156 -10.01 10.43 0.83
N ALA A 157 -8.83 9.92 0.52
CA ALA A 157 -8.50 8.50 0.66
C ALA A 157 -8.53 8.00 2.12
N LEU A 158 -8.36 8.90 3.09
CA LEU A 158 -8.28 8.58 4.52
C LEU A 158 -9.52 9.05 5.29
N THR A 159 -10.07 10.23 4.94
CA THR A 159 -11.20 10.85 5.67
C THR A 159 -12.54 10.70 4.93
N GLY A 160 -12.53 10.39 3.64
CA GLY A 160 -13.71 10.41 2.78
C GLY A 160 -14.16 11.82 2.35
N GLU A 161 -13.50 12.87 2.83
CA GLU A 161 -13.82 14.25 2.51
C GLU A 161 -13.00 14.72 1.30
N SER A 162 -13.67 15.22 0.25
CA SER A 162 -13.01 15.64 -0.99
C SER A 162 -12.44 17.07 -0.93
N VAL A 163 -12.68 17.80 0.14
CA VAL A 163 -12.20 19.18 0.33
C VAL A 163 -10.73 19.14 0.72
N ALA A 164 -9.89 19.92 0.04
CA ALA A 164 -8.48 20.03 0.38
C ALA A 164 -8.32 20.72 1.74
N VAL A 165 -7.47 20.16 2.59
CA VAL A 165 -7.18 20.68 3.93
C VAL A 165 -5.88 21.47 3.89
N GLU A 166 -5.90 22.67 4.45
CA GLU A 166 -4.68 23.47 4.62
C GLU A 166 -3.79 22.87 5.70
N LYS A 167 -2.50 22.75 5.37
CA LYS A 167 -1.51 22.12 6.22
C LYS A 167 -0.45 23.13 6.66
N LEU A 168 -0.25 23.18 7.97
CA LEU A 168 0.59 24.16 8.64
C LEU A 168 1.79 23.47 9.26
N ALA A 169 2.98 23.78 8.74
CA ALA A 169 4.21 23.50 9.47
C ALA A 169 4.24 24.35 10.74
N GLN A 170 4.66 23.77 11.87
CA GLN A 170 4.89 24.54 13.09
C GLN A 170 6.11 25.44 12.88
N GLN A 171 5.92 26.63 12.32
CA GLN A 171 6.97 27.61 12.05
C GLN A 171 7.34 28.45 13.29
N THR A 172 6.59 28.37 14.38
CA THR A 172 6.77 29.21 15.58
C THR A 172 6.41 28.45 16.86
N ASP A 173 7.02 28.84 17.98
CA ASP A 173 6.74 28.34 19.34
C ASP A 173 5.28 28.56 19.80
N GLU A 174 4.47 29.26 19.00
CA GLU A 174 3.05 29.56 19.24
C GLU A 174 2.07 28.60 18.53
N ALA A 175 2.56 27.73 17.64
CA ALA A 175 1.68 26.78 16.97
C ALA A 175 1.22 25.70 17.97
N PRO A 176 -0.09 25.46 18.12
CA PRO A 176 -0.62 24.64 19.21
C PRO A 176 0.01 23.25 19.19
N VAL A 177 0.54 22.84 20.33
CA VAL A 177 0.88 21.44 20.58
C VAL A 177 -0.45 20.70 20.55
N LEU A 178 -0.68 19.93 19.48
CA LEU A 178 -1.88 19.11 19.36
C LEU A 178 -1.88 18.08 20.49
N ALA A 179 -3.06 17.83 21.05
CA ALA A 179 -3.22 16.78 22.04
C ALA A 179 -2.89 15.41 21.42
N PRO A 180 -2.37 14.44 22.20
CA PRO A 180 -2.10 13.09 21.70
C PRO A 180 -3.32 12.44 21.02
N ASP A 181 -4.51 12.79 21.52
CA ASP A 181 -5.80 12.20 21.13
C ASP A 181 -6.46 12.96 19.97
N THR A 182 -5.81 13.98 19.39
CA THR A 182 -6.35 14.75 18.26
C THR A 182 -6.68 13.81 17.09
N PRO A 183 -7.93 13.83 16.56
CA PRO A 183 -8.35 13.03 15.41
C PRO A 183 -7.45 13.23 14.19
N LEU A 184 -7.31 12.20 13.34
CA LEU A 184 -6.43 12.25 12.17
C LEU A 184 -6.70 13.45 11.25
N ALA A 185 -7.98 13.76 11.03
CA ALA A 185 -8.44 14.86 10.18
C ALA A 185 -8.04 16.25 10.72
N GLU A 186 -7.87 16.39 12.04
CA GLU A 186 -7.53 17.66 12.70
C GLU A 186 -6.01 17.88 12.80
N ARG A 187 -5.20 16.88 12.43
CA ARG A 187 -3.73 16.97 12.46
C ARG A 187 -3.21 17.73 11.25
N THR A 188 -3.31 19.06 11.30
CA THR A 188 -2.87 19.98 10.24
C THR A 188 -1.35 20.05 10.05
N ASN A 189 -0.59 19.51 11.00
CA ASN A 189 0.88 19.47 10.99
C ASN A 189 1.45 18.13 10.49
N MET A 190 0.59 17.26 9.97
CA MET A 190 0.94 15.97 9.39
C MET A 190 0.34 15.85 7.99
N THR A 191 1.00 15.07 7.15
CA THR A 191 0.48 14.60 5.86
C THR A 191 0.63 13.09 5.79
N TYR A 192 -0.32 12.39 5.17
CA TYR A 192 -0.39 10.93 5.25
C TYR A 192 -0.10 10.24 3.93
N ALA A 193 0.49 9.05 4.00
CA ALA A 193 0.78 8.23 2.84
C ALA A 193 -0.48 8.01 1.99
N GLY A 194 -0.38 8.28 0.68
CA GLY A 194 -1.47 8.09 -0.26
C GLY A 194 -2.39 9.29 -0.45
N SER A 195 -2.28 10.34 0.38
CA SER A 195 -2.91 11.65 0.13
C SER A 195 -2.23 12.39 -1.03
N PHE A 196 -2.89 13.42 -1.58
CA PHE A 196 -2.43 14.11 -2.78
C PHE A 196 -2.26 15.61 -2.53
N VAL A 197 -1.10 16.17 -2.88
CA VAL A 197 -0.81 17.59 -2.72
C VAL A 197 -1.50 18.37 -3.82
N THR A 198 -2.48 19.19 -3.46
CA THR A 198 -3.26 19.97 -4.43
C THR A 198 -2.58 21.30 -4.75
N PHE A 199 -1.93 21.92 -3.76
CA PHE A 199 -1.33 23.25 -3.91
C PHE A 199 -0.20 23.45 -2.88
N GLY A 200 0.79 24.29 -3.21
CA GLY A 200 1.95 24.59 -2.35
C GLY A 200 3.28 24.13 -2.93
#